data_AF-A0A959ZHX7-F1
#
_entry.id   AF-A0A959ZHX7-F1
#
_cell.length_a   1.000
_cell.length_b   1.000
_cell.length_c   1.000
_cell.angle_alpha   90.00
_cell.angle_beta   90.00
_cell.angle_gamma   90.00
#
_symmetry.space_group_name_H-M   'P 1'
#
loop_
_entity.id
_entity.type
_entity.pdbx_description
1 polymer ?
#
loop_
_entity_poly.entity_id
_entity_poly.type
_entity_poly.pdbx_seq_one_letter_code
_entity_poly.pdbx_strand_id
1 'polypeptide(L)' 'MSAETMDSVFIDVELDESAASDPELAKKLEEVCPVGIFKATESGTEIVAGQLDECVLCNLCVDAAPEGSLRIVKKYES' A
#
# COMPACT_ATOMS: atom_id res chain seq x y z
N MET A 1 -16.30 -4.06 -20.08
CA MET A 1 -15.35 -2.92 -19.97
C MET A 1 -15.98 -2.01 -18.93
N SER A 2 -15.54 -1.98 -17.68
CA SER A 2 -14.16 -1.82 -17.21
C SER A 2 -13.98 -2.51 -15.85
N ALA A 3 -12.73 -2.86 -15.53
CA ALA A 3 -12.34 -3.52 -14.30
C ALA A 3 -12.95 -2.83 -13.08
N GLU A 4 -13.54 -3.64 -12.19
CA GLU A 4 -14.00 -3.22 -10.88
C GLU A 4 -12.78 -2.73 -10.10
N THR A 5 -12.50 -1.43 -10.18
CA THR A 5 -11.69 -0.75 -9.18
C THR A 5 -12.47 -0.93 -7.88
N MET A 6 -12.00 -1.82 -7.01
CA MET A 6 -12.38 -1.77 -5.60
C MET A 6 -11.81 -0.45 -5.07
N ASP A 7 -12.51 0.64 -5.38
CA ASP A 7 -12.11 2.01 -5.06
C ASP A 7 -12.24 2.16 -3.55
N SER A 8 -11.11 2.28 -2.89
CA SER A 8 -11.06 2.68 -1.49
C SER A 8 -11.57 4.10 -1.36
N VAL A 9 -12.44 4.32 -0.37
CA VAL A 9 -13.28 5.52 -0.30
C VAL A 9 -12.56 6.66 0.44
N PHE A 10 -11.79 6.34 1.47
CA PHE A 10 -11.16 7.30 2.37
C PHE A 10 -9.64 7.32 2.23
N ILE A 11 -9.02 6.16 2.04
CA ILE A 11 -7.57 6.01 1.98
C ILE A 11 -7.16 5.36 0.67
N ASP A 12 -6.13 5.91 0.04
CA ASP A 12 -5.45 5.32 -1.10
C ASP A 12 -3.94 5.23 -0.81
N VAL A 13 -3.23 4.39 -1.54
CA VAL A 13 -1.78 4.22 -1.36
C VAL A 13 -1.12 4.23 -2.72
N GLU A 14 -0.22 5.19 -2.90
CA GLU A 14 0.65 5.27 -4.06
C GLU A 14 1.98 4.60 -3.72
N LEU A 15 2.38 3.63 -4.55
CA LEU A 15 3.66 2.93 -4.45
C LEU A 15 4.37 3.06 -5.80
N ASP A 16 5.62 3.51 -5.78
CA ASP A 16 6.45 3.60 -6.98
C ASP A 16 6.65 2.22 -7.61
N GLU A 17 6.67 2.12 -8.94
CA GLU A 17 6.80 0.84 -9.66
C GLU A 17 8.07 0.06 -9.26
N SER A 18 9.16 0.78 -8.97
CA SER A 18 10.42 0.19 -8.53
C SER A 18 10.29 -0.44 -7.13
N ALA A 19 9.54 0.20 -6.23
CA ALA A 19 9.27 -0.31 -4.89
C ALA A 19 8.19 -1.42 -4.91
N ALA A 20 7.19 -1.28 -5.79
CA ALA A 20 6.16 -2.29 -5.99
C ALA A 20 6.72 -3.59 -6.55
N SER A 21 7.82 -3.54 -7.31
CA SER A 21 8.47 -4.73 -7.89
C SER A 21 9.56 -5.34 -7.01
N ASP A 22 9.79 -4.80 -5.80
CA ASP A 22 10.84 -5.29 -4.90
C ASP A 22 10.28 -6.31 -3.89
N PRO A 23 10.67 -7.59 -3.97
CA PRO A 23 10.11 -8.64 -3.12
C PRO A 23 10.62 -8.60 -1.67
N GLU A 24 11.77 -7.97 -1.41
CA GLU A 24 12.29 -7.80 -0.05
C GLU A 24 11.51 -6.71 0.69
N LEU A 25 11.24 -5.59 0.00
CA LEU A 25 10.38 -4.52 0.47
C LEU A 25 8.95 -5.01 0.65
N ALA A 26 8.42 -5.83 -0.26
CA ALA A 26 7.08 -6.37 -0.17
C ALA A 26 6.86 -7.16 1.14
N LYS A 27 7.81 -8.01 1.52
CA LYS A 27 7.78 -8.74 2.80
C LYS A 27 7.82 -7.81 4.00
N LYS A 28 8.65 -6.77 3.93
CA LYS A 28 8.75 -5.75 4.98
C LYS A 28 7.43 -4.98 5.13
N LEU A 29 6.81 -4.58 4.02
CA LEU A 29 5.53 -3.87 4.00
C LEU A 29 4.38 -4.73 4.55
N GLU A 30 4.35 -6.02 4.19
CA GLU A 30 3.38 -6.98 4.73
C GLU A 30 3.56 -7.17 6.24
N GLU A 31 4.80 -7.27 6.74
CA GLU A 31 5.09 -7.45 8.17
C GLU A 31 4.72 -6.22 9.02
N VAL A 32 5.00 -5.00 8.53
CA VAL A 32 4.76 -3.77 9.29
C VAL A 32 3.32 -3.29 9.23
N CYS A 33 2.51 -3.76 8.28
CA CYS A 33 1.14 -3.30 8.11
C CYS A 33 0.18 -4.12 9.00
N PRO A 34 -0.34 -3.56 10.11
CA PRO A 34 -1.17 -4.31 11.05
C PRO A 34 -2.52 -4.74 10.47
N VAL A 35 -2.94 -4.10 9.38
CA VAL A 35 -4.24 -4.31 8.72
C VAL A 35 -4.11 -4.99 7.36
N GLY A 36 -2.91 -5.43 6.95
CA GLY A 36 -2.77 -6.24 5.74
C GLY A 36 -3.12 -5.55 4.42
N ILE A 37 -2.82 -4.25 4.30
CA ILE A 37 -2.95 -3.50 3.04
C ILE A 37 -1.97 -4.02 1.98
N PHE A 38 -0.78 -4.42 2.43
CA PHE A 38 0.27 -4.91 1.55
C PHE A 38 0.38 -6.43 1.69
N LYS A 39 0.43 -7.10 0.55
CA LYS A 39 0.65 -8.54 0.47
C LYS A 39 1.90 -8.82 -0.35
N ALA A 40 2.81 -9.60 0.22
CA ALA A 40 4.07 -9.93 -0.42
C ALA A 40 3.86 -11.04 -1.47
N THR A 41 4.41 -10.83 -2.65
CA THR A 41 4.42 -11.81 -3.75
C THR A 41 5.86 -12.03 -4.24
N GLU A 42 6.06 -13.07 -5.04
CA GLU A 42 7.37 -13.35 -5.66
C GLU A 42 7.82 -12.23 -6.61
N SER A 43 6.87 -11.45 -7.13
CA SER A 43 7.11 -10.33 -8.07
C SER A 43 7.12 -8.96 -7.39
N GLY A 44 6.92 -8.89 -6.07
CA GLY A 44 6.84 -7.63 -5.32
C GLY A 44 5.55 -7.48 -4.50
N THR A 45 5.05 -6.26 -4.35
CA THR A 45 3.94 -5.90 -3.45
C THR A 45 2.61 -5.87 -4.18
N GLU A 46 1.63 -6.64 -3.70
CA GLU A 46 0.22 -6.56 -4.08
C GLU A 46 -0.53 -5.67 -3.08
N ILE A 47 -1.26 -4.66 -3.57
CA ILE A 47 -2.11 -3.81 -2.72
C ILE A 47 -3.49 -4.46 -2.60
N VAL A 48 -3.88 -4.78 -1.37
CA VAL A 48 -5.17 -5.37 -1.02
C VAL A 48 -6.19 -4.25 -0.85
N ALA A 49 -6.86 -3.89 -1.95
CA ALA A 49 -7.77 -2.76 -2.00
C ALA A 49 -8.87 -2.78 -0.90
N GLY A 50 -9.37 -3.97 -0.55
CA GLY A 50 -10.37 -4.13 0.51
C GLY A 50 -9.89 -3.77 1.93
N GLN A 51 -8.57 -3.62 2.15
CA GLN A 51 -7.99 -3.25 3.43
C GLN A 51 -7.52 -1.79 3.46
N LEU A 52 -7.58 -1.05 2.35
CA LEU A 52 -7.08 0.33 2.26
C LEU A 52 -7.76 1.25 3.28
N ASP A 53 -9.08 1.17 3.41
CA ASP A 53 -9.86 1.97 4.35
C ASP A 53 -9.68 1.57 5.82
N GLU A 54 -9.09 0.41 6.09
CA GLU A 54 -8.72 -0.02 7.45
C GLU A 54 -7.40 0.62 7.92
N CYS A 55 -6.75 1.45 7.09
CA CYS A 55 -5.50 2.11 7.44
C CYS A 55 -5.66 3.03 8.66
N VAL A 56 -4.93 2.71 9.73
CA VAL A 56 -4.91 3.49 10.98
C VAL A 56 -3.90 4.65 10.99
N LEU A 57 -3.31 4.99 9.83
CA LEU A 57 -2.33 6.08 9.68
C LEU A 57 -1.11 5.95 10.62
N CYS A 58 -0.64 4.72 10.86
CA CYS A 58 0.51 4.44 11.74
C CYS A 58 1.87 4.90 11.16
N ASN A 59 1.93 5.22 9.86
CA ASN A 59 3.14 5.57 9.08
C ASN A 59 4.25 4.51 9.00
N LEU A 60 4.06 3.31 9.57
CA LEU A 60 5.06 2.25 9.55
C LEU A 60 5.46 1.81 8.14
N CYS A 61 4.52 1.79 7.19
CA CYS A 61 4.82 1.48 5.79
C CYS A 61 5.67 2.56 5.10
N VAL A 62 5.47 3.83 5.46
CA VAL A 62 6.26 4.95 4.92
C VAL A 62 7.69 4.89 5.46
N ASP A 63 7.87 4.63 6.75
CA ASP A 63 9.20 4.41 7.37
C ASP A 63 9.91 3.15 6.86
N ALA A 64 9.14 2.12 6.47
CA ALA A 64 9.70 0.88 5.96
C ALA A 64 10.19 1.01 4.51
N ALA A 65 9.57 1.89 3.72
CA ALA A 65 9.86 2.12 2.32
C ALA A 65 10.98 3.16 2.12
N PRO A 66 11.68 3.12 0.97
CA PRO A 66 12.57 4.19 0.54
C PRO A 66 11.86 5.56 0.54
N GLU A 67 12.59 6.63 0.84
CA GLU A 67 12.04 7.98 0.84
C GLU A 67 11.41 8.31 -0.53
N GLY A 68 10.14 8.71 -0.50
CA GLY A 68 9.37 9.10 -1.69
C GLY A 68 8.82 7.94 -2.51
N SER A 69 9.10 6.68 -2.18
CA SER A 69 8.58 5.55 -2.94
C SER A 69 7.20 5.07 -2.49
N LEU A 70 6.73 5.46 -1.31
CA LEU A 70 5.41 5.12 -0.78
C LEU A 70 4.73 6.36 -0.20
N ARG A 71 3.46 6.56 -0.56
CA ARG A 71 2.63 7.66 -0.05
C ARG A 71 1.23 7.18 0.30
N ILE A 72 0.75 7.59 1.47
CA ILE A 72 -0.64 7.43 1.86
C ILE A 72 -1.42 8.66 1.39
N VAL A 73 -2.45 8.46 0.57
CA VAL A 73 -3.32 9.51 0.05
C VAL A 73 -4.63 9.47 0.82
N LYS A 74 -4.98 10.59 1.46
CA LYS A 74 -6.27 10.74 2.15
C LYS A 74 -7.25 11.43 1.22
N LYS A 75 -8.19 10.67 0.66
CA LYS A 75 -9.13 11.17 -0.36
C LYS A 75 -10.11 12.21 0.20
N TYR A 76 -10.26 12.31 1.52
CA TYR A 76 -11.15 13.25 2.20
C TYR A 76 -10.49 14.60 2.57
N GLU A 77 -9.17 14.73 2.44
CA GLU A 77 -8.47 16.01 2.63
C GLU A 77 -8.29 16.77 1.30
N SER A 78 -8.88 16.26 0.21
CA SER A 78 -8.79 16.81 -1.16
C SER A 78 -10.09 17.46 -1.61
#